data_AF-X0TBG1-F1
#
_entry.id   AF-X0TBG1-F1
#
_cell.length_a   1.000
_cell.length_b   1.000
_cell.length_c   1.000
_cell.angle_alpha   90.00
_cell.angle_beta   90.00
_cell.angle_gamma   90.00
#
_symmetry.space_group_name_H-M   'P 1'
#
loop_
_entity.id
_entity.type
_entity.pdbx_description
1 polymer ?
#
loop_
_entity_poly.entity_id
_entity_poly.type
_entity_poly.pdbx_seq_one_letter_code
_entity_poly.pdbx_strand_id
1 'polypeptide(L)'
;LRIEGWVFLPKPEQPKIVALGIDHSRALSCFRHQLNSVFEEKSIGAGETRRFVPHLTIARATSLFNGATIKSIRFTADFTVKNIDLMKSELHPSGASYSIIQTFSLFQK
;
A
#
# COMPACT_ATOMS: atom_id res chain seq x y z
N LEU A 1 -1.83 13.65 -4.03
CA LEU A 1 -1.81 12.81 -2.81
C LEU A 1 -0.55 13.17 -2.03
N ARG A 2 -0.56 12.98 -0.72
CA ARG A 2 0.59 13.24 0.13
C ARG A 2 1.01 11.96 0.84
N ILE A 3 2.32 11.78 0.97
CA ILE A 3 2.93 10.79 1.84
C ILE A 3 3.29 11.50 3.12
N GLU A 4 2.79 11.04 4.26
CA GLU A 4 3.15 11.56 5.57
C GLU A 4 2.82 10.57 6.68
N GLY A 5 3.50 10.75 7.82
CA GLY A 5 3.30 9.92 9.00
C GLY A 5 3.81 8.47 8.85
N TRP A 6 4.02 7.83 10.00
CA TRP A 6 4.42 6.43 10.06
C TRP A 6 3.23 5.53 10.34
N VAL A 7 3.16 4.42 9.61
CA VAL A 7 2.18 3.35 9.79
C VAL A 7 2.93 2.10 10.25
N PHE A 8 2.48 1.55 11.38
CA PHE A 8 3.05 0.35 12.00
C PHE A 8 1.99 -0.74 12.02
N LEU A 9 2.23 -1.85 11.32
CA LEU A 9 1.28 -2.96 11.25
C LEU A 9 1.86 -4.24 11.86
N PRO A 10 1.07 -5.00 12.65
CA PRO A 10 -0.33 -4.72 13.00
C PRO A 10 -0.48 -3.63 14.07
N LYS A 11 0.53 -3.42 14.92
CA LYS A 11 0.51 -2.42 15.99
C LYS A 11 1.90 -1.81 16.25
N PRO A 12 2.01 -0.59 16.80
CA PRO A 12 3.28 0.12 16.99
C PRO A 12 4.26 -0.52 17.96
N GLU A 13 3.79 -1.30 18.93
CA GLU A 13 4.63 -1.90 19.98
C GLU A 13 5.43 -3.10 19.45
N GLN A 14 4.90 -3.75 18.41
CA GLN A 14 5.51 -4.92 17.78
C GLN A 14 5.17 -4.97 16.28
N PRO A 15 5.69 -4.01 15.49
CA PRO A 15 5.39 -3.94 14.08
C PRO A 15 6.11 -5.07 13.32
N LYS A 16 5.37 -5.75 12.45
CA LYS A 16 5.95 -6.59 11.39
C LYS A 16 6.24 -5.77 10.12
N ILE A 17 5.49 -4.68 9.93
CA ILE A 17 5.62 -3.77 8.79
C ILE A 17 5.80 -2.35 9.32
N VAL A 18 6.80 -1.65 8.76
CA VAL A 18 7.00 -0.21 8.91
C VAL A 18 6.75 0.43 7.55
N ALA A 19 5.84 1.38 7.51
CA ALA A 19 5.38 2.02 6.29
C ALA A 19 5.20 3.52 6.47
N LEU A 20 5.19 4.26 5.36
CA LEU A 20 4.76 5.65 5.33
C LEU A 20 3.27 5.72 4.98
N GLY A 21 2.52 6.56 5.70
CA GLY A 21 1.12 6.80 5.41
C GLY A 21 0.95 7.56 4.11
N ILE A 22 -0.17 7.30 3.42
CA ILE A 22 -0.64 8.12 2.31
C ILE A 22 -1.97 8.72 2.73
N ASP A 23 -2.19 10.00 2.46
CA ASP A 23 -3.42 10.68 2.82
C ASP A 23 -4.66 9.91 2.35
N HIS A 24 -5.60 9.73 3.28
CA HIS A 24 -6.91 9.18 2.97
C HIS A 24 -7.67 10.18 2.09
N SER A 25 -7.92 9.79 0.84
CA SER A 25 -8.81 10.53 -0.04
C SER A 25 -10.08 9.73 -0.32
N ARG A 26 -11.20 10.44 -0.50
CA ARG A 26 -12.46 9.83 -0.94
C ARG A 26 -12.27 9.04 -2.23
N ALA A 27 -11.47 9.56 -3.16
CA ALA A 27 -11.16 8.90 -4.43
C ALA A 27 -10.51 7.53 -4.23
N LEU A 28 -9.48 7.42 -3.38
CA LEU A 28 -8.84 6.13 -3.08
C LEU A 28 -9.80 5.14 -2.40
N SER A 29 -10.61 5.61 -1.46
CA SER A 29 -11.59 4.76 -0.77
C SER A 29 -12.67 4.25 -1.73
N CYS A 30 -13.21 5.11 -2.60
CA CYS A 30 -14.17 4.72 -3.62
C CYS A 30 -13.55 3.74 -4.62
N PHE A 31 -12.34 4.03 -5.11
CA PHE A 31 -11.62 3.13 -6.02
C PHE A 31 -11.39 1.74 -5.40
N ARG A 32 -10.93 1.70 -4.14
CA ARG A 32 -10.75 0.45 -3.40
C ARG A 32 -12.05 -0.34 -3.26
N HIS A 33 -13.14 0.34 -2.91
CA HIS A 33 -14.44 -0.30 -2.76
C HIS A 33 -14.94 -0.88 -4.08
N GLN A 34 -14.87 -0.10 -5.17
CA GLN A 34 -15.27 -0.54 -6.51
C GLN A 34 -14.45 -1.75 -6.99
N LEU A 35 -13.12 -1.74 -6.79
CA LEU A 35 -12.27 -2.89 -7.11
C LEU A 35 -12.68 -4.14 -6.33
N ASN A 36 -12.92 -4.01 -5.02
CA ASN A 36 -13.33 -5.15 -4.20
C ASN A 36 -14.68 -5.73 -4.67
N SER A 37 -15.67 -4.87 -4.96
CA SER A 37 -16.98 -5.33 -5.47
C SER A 37 -16.85 -6.07 -6.79
N VAL A 38 -16.00 -5.60 -7.71
CA VAL A 38 -15.76 -6.29 -9.00
C VAL A 38 -15.04 -7.63 -8.77
N PHE A 39 -14.05 -7.69 -7.88
CA PHE A 39 -13.36 -8.94 -7.57
C PHE A 39 -14.29 -9.98 -6.93
N GLU A 40 -15.17 -9.54 -6.02
CA GLU A 40 -16.20 -10.39 -5.42
C GLU A 40 -17.18 -10.91 -6.49
N GLU A 41 -17.71 -10.04 -7.35
CA GLU A 41 -18.62 -10.42 -8.44
C GLU A 41 -17.99 -11.45 -9.41
N LYS A 42 -16.68 -11.31 -9.68
CA LYS A 42 -15.93 -12.20 -10.57
C LYS A 42 -15.32 -13.41 -9.87
N SER A 43 -15.56 -13.60 -8.57
CA SER A 43 -14.95 -14.68 -7.76
C SER A 43 -13.42 -14.70 -7.83
N ILE A 44 -12.79 -13.52 -7.90
CA ILE A 44 -11.33 -13.35 -7.93
C ILE A 44 -10.81 -13.17 -6.50
N GLY A 45 -10.14 -14.20 -5.97
CA GLY A 45 -9.59 -14.19 -4.61
C GLY A 45 -10.65 -14.38 -3.52
N ALA A 46 -10.22 -14.34 -2.25
CA ALA A 46 -11.07 -14.66 -1.09
C ALA A 46 -11.81 -13.45 -0.48
N GLY A 47 -11.81 -12.29 -1.16
CA GLY A 47 -12.27 -11.02 -0.61
C GLY A 47 -11.30 -10.44 0.43
N GLU A 48 -11.02 -9.13 0.37
CA GLU A 48 -10.20 -8.46 1.39
C GLU A 48 -11.11 -7.76 2.40
N THR A 49 -11.14 -8.30 3.62
CA THR A 49 -11.99 -7.81 4.71
C THR A 49 -11.29 -6.83 5.64
N ARG A 50 -9.96 -6.71 5.57
CA ARG A 50 -9.21 -5.78 6.41
C ARG A 50 -9.51 -4.34 5.99
N ARG A 51 -9.55 -3.44 6.98
CA ARG A 51 -9.66 -2.00 6.74
C ARG A 51 -8.55 -1.55 5.78
N PHE A 52 -8.93 -0.82 4.75
CA PHE A 52 -7.97 -0.21 3.85
C PHE A 52 -7.21 0.91 4.56
N VAL A 53 -5.90 0.75 4.67
CA VAL A 53 -4.96 1.75 5.17
C VAL A 53 -3.98 2.01 4.01
N PRO A 54 -4.11 3.12 3.26
CA PRO A 54 -3.20 3.43 2.17
C PRO A 54 -1.82 3.76 2.73
N HIS A 55 -0.80 3.02 2.29
CA HIS A 55 0.56 3.14 2.81
C HIS A 55 1.59 2.66 1.79
N LEU A 56 2.83 3.12 1.96
CA LEU A 56 4.01 2.64 1.25
C LEU A 56 4.88 1.84 2.23
N THR A 57 4.97 0.53 2.05
CA THR A 57 5.84 -0.32 2.88
C THR A 57 7.30 0.04 2.63
N ILE A 58 8.04 0.38 3.69
CA ILE A 58 9.46 0.72 3.64
C ILE A 58 10.31 -0.44 4.15
N ALA A 59 9.85 -1.11 5.22
CA ALA A 59 10.58 -2.22 5.80
C ALA A 59 9.63 -3.28 6.39
N ARG A 60 10.14 -4.50 6.44
CA ARG A 60 9.54 -5.63 7.17
C ARG A 60 10.48 -6.03 8.29
N ALA A 61 9.99 -6.04 9.53
CA ALA A 61 10.81 -6.40 10.68
C ALA A 61 10.98 -7.92 10.75
N THR A 62 12.23 -8.38 10.77
CA THR A 62 12.60 -9.81 10.94
C THR A 62 12.92 -10.17 12.39
N SER A 63 13.09 -9.16 13.25
CA SER A 63 13.34 -9.28 14.68
C SER A 63 12.58 -8.18 15.43
N LEU A 64 12.61 -8.21 16.77
CA LEU A 64 11.96 -7.19 17.60
C LEU A 64 12.54 -5.81 17.27
N PHE A 65 11.66 -4.93 16.78
CA PHE A 65 12.00 -3.57 16.40
C PHE A 65 11.15 -2.60 17.21
N ASN A 66 11.80 -1.64 17.88
CA ASN A 66 11.12 -0.57 18.59
C ASN A 66 10.87 0.60 17.62
N GLY A 67 9.59 0.82 17.27
CA GLY A 67 9.17 1.91 16.38
C GLY A 67 9.48 3.32 16.88
N ALA A 68 9.81 3.50 18.17
CA ALA A 68 10.11 4.82 18.75
C ALA A 68 11.25 5.55 18.03
N THR A 69 12.28 4.83 17.60
CA THR A 69 13.44 5.43 16.91
C THR A 69 13.08 6.01 15.54
N ILE A 70 12.12 5.39 14.84
CA ILE A 70 11.67 5.87 13.52
C ILE A 70 10.62 6.98 13.66
N LYS A 71 9.82 6.99 14.73
CA LYS A 71 8.78 8.01 14.96
C LYS A 71 9.32 9.44 15.02
N SER A 72 10.61 9.64 15.32
CA SER A 72 11.24 10.97 15.32
C SER A 72 11.53 11.48 13.90
N ILE A 73 11.71 10.58 12.93
CA ILE A 73 11.96 10.92 11.54
C ILE A 73 10.67 11.51 10.95
N ARG A 74 10.77 12.72 10.42
CA ARG A 74 9.68 13.38 9.70
C ARG A 74 9.96 13.24 8.20
N PHE A 75 9.01 12.66 7.48
CA PHE A 75 9.03 12.58 6.03
C PHE A 75 7.68 13.08 5.51
N THR A 76 7.73 13.97 4.52
CA THR A 76 6.56 14.39 3.77
C THR A 76 6.91 14.53 2.30
N ALA A 77 6.02 14.09 1.42
CA ALA A 77 6.17 14.27 -0.02
C ALA A 77 4.81 14.35 -0.69
N ASP A 78 4.63 15.36 -1.55
CA ASP A 78 3.46 15.48 -2.41
C ASP A 78 3.72 14.81 -3.76
N PHE A 79 2.71 14.10 -4.28
CA PHE A 79 2.79 13.42 -5.57
C PHE A 79 1.45 13.39 -6.30
N THR A 80 1.52 13.32 -7.62
CA THR A 80 0.35 13.18 -8.51
C THR A 80 0.30 11.77 -9.07
N VAL A 81 -0.84 11.10 -8.89
CA VAL A 81 -1.08 9.78 -9.50
C VAL A 81 -1.43 9.99 -10.96
N LYS A 82 -0.57 9.50 -11.86
CA LYS A 82 -0.79 9.59 -13.32
C LYS A 82 -1.46 8.35 -13.88
N ASN A 83 -1.13 7.20 -13.31
CA ASN A 83 -1.54 5.91 -13.80
C ASN A 83 -1.93 4.99 -12.65
N ILE A 84 -2.68 3.95 -12.99
CA ILE A 84 -2.91 2.77 -12.17
C ILE A 84 -2.28 1.59 -12.91
N ASP A 85 -1.37 0.89 -12.25
CA ASP A 85 -0.68 -0.27 -12.83
C ASP A 85 -1.24 -1.57 -12.24
N LEU A 86 -1.63 -2.50 -13.11
CA LEU A 86 -1.84 -3.89 -12.74
C LEU A 86 -0.47 -4.58 -12.75
N MET A 87 -0.07 -5.13 -11.61
CA MET A 87 1.27 -5.70 -11.42
C MET A 87 1.21 -7.21 -11.14
N LYS A 88 2.20 -7.96 -11.63
CA LYS A 88 2.46 -9.36 -11.26
C LYS A 88 3.53 -9.40 -10.18
N SER A 89 3.39 -10.29 -9.21
CA SER A 89 4.43 -10.64 -8.24
C SER A 89 4.86 -12.08 -8.47
N GLU A 90 6.16 -12.32 -8.60
CA GLU A 90 6.76 -13.65 -8.73
C GLU A 90 7.76 -13.86 -7.60
N LEU A 91 7.61 -14.98 -6.86
CA LEU A 91 8.46 -15.26 -5.69
C LEU A 91 9.65 -16.11 -6.11
N HIS A 92 10.84 -15.61 -5.82
CA HIS A 92 12.11 -16.30 -5.99
C HIS A 92 12.80 -16.49 -4.63
N PRO A 93 13.80 -17.39 -4.52
CA PRO A 93 14.58 -17.54 -3.29
C PRO A 93 15.25 -16.24 -2.81
N SER A 94 15.57 -15.32 -3.72
CA SER A 94 16.14 -14.00 -3.41
C SER A 94 15.12 -12.94 -3.00
N GLY A 95 13.82 -13.21 -3.14
CA GLY A 95 12.74 -12.25 -2.88
C GLY A 95 11.69 -12.21 -3.98
N ALA A 96 10.76 -11.25 -3.87
CA ALA A 96 9.74 -11.04 -4.88
C ALA A 96 10.24 -10.10 -5.99
N SER A 97 10.02 -10.49 -7.26
CA SER A 97 10.14 -9.60 -8.41
C SER A 97 8.76 -9.13 -8.86
N TYR A 98 8.69 -7.88 -9.30
CA TYR A 98 7.45 -7.26 -9.74
C TYR A 98 7.56 -6.79 -11.19
N SER A 99 6.53 -7.04 -11.98
CA SER A 99 6.42 -6.58 -13.36
C SER A 99 5.05 -5.96 -13.61
N ILE A 100 4.98 -4.96 -14.50
CA ILE A 100 3.73 -4.34 -14.92
C ILE A 100 3.10 -5.23 -16.01
N ILE A 101 1.85 -5.64 -15.80
CA ILE A 101 1.03 -6.34 -16.80
C ILE A 101 0.33 -5.32 -17.70
N GLN A 102 -0.25 -4.28 -17.09
CA GLN A 102 -1.02 -3.26 -17.80
C GLN A 102 -1.03 -1.95 -17.03
N THR A 103 -1.00 -0.84 -17.77
CA THR A 103 -1.07 0.54 -17.24
C THR A 103 -2.35 1.22 -17.70
N PHE A 104 -3.07 1.84 -16.78
CA PHE A 104 -4.28 2.63 -17.04
C PHE A 104 -4.01 4.10 -16.73
N SER A 105 -4.00 4.96 -17.75
CA SER A 105 -3.79 6.41 -17.56
C SER A 105 -5.02 7.05 -16.93
N LEU A 106 -4.81 7.86 -15.89
CA LEU A 106 -5.84 8.71 -15.29
C LEU A 106 -5.97 10.07 -15.99
N PHE A 107 -4.97 10.43 -16.81
CA PHE A 107 -5.05 11.58 -17.70
C PHE A 107 -5.53 11.09 -19.06
N GLN A 108 -6.71 11.52 -19.47
CA GLN A 108 -7.13 11.41 -20.86
C GLN A 108 -6.47 12.54 -21.65
N LYS A 109 -5.92 12.21 -22.82
CA LYS A 109 -5.61 13.21 -23.85
C LYS A 109 -6.90 13.63 -24.53
#